data_AF-A0AAV1M6K4-F1
#
_entry.id   AF-A0AAV1M6K4-F1
#
_cell.length_a   1.000
_cell.length_b   1.000
_cell.length_c   1.000
_cell.angle_alpha   90.00
_cell.angle_beta   90.00
_cell.angle_gamma   90.00
#
_symmetry.space_group_name_H-M   'P 1'
#
loop_
_entity.id
_entity.type
_entity.pdbx_description
1 polymer ?
#
loop_
_entity_poly.entity_id
_entity_poly.type
_entity_poly.pdbx_seq_one_letter_code
_entity_poly.pdbx_strand_id
1 'polypeptide(L)'
;MYETDIPSIKVNFGNDGEHLIQPIGIQFPAKYSYGTVERLPVILSWASTVHKMQGCTVDYAVVYLGSRTFAAGQAYVALSRVKSPNGLQVEELDCSKLTDITPCNTDALAEMDRKQAHMPT
;
A
#
# COMPACT_ATOMS: atom_id res chain seq x y z
N MET A 1 20.66 24.49 -21.99
CA MET A 1 20.29 23.06 -21.93
C MET A 1 20.76 22.56 -20.58
N TYR A 2 19.85 22.12 -19.71
CA TYR A 2 20.26 21.60 -18.40
C TYR A 2 20.87 20.22 -18.63
N GLU A 3 22.20 20.21 -18.72
CA GLU A 3 23.01 19.01 -18.68
C GLU A 3 23.04 18.59 -17.21
N THR A 4 22.04 17.83 -16.80
CA THR A 4 22.07 17.20 -15.49
C THR A 4 21.57 15.78 -15.69
N ASP A 5 22.49 14.93 -16.17
CA ASP A 5 22.32 13.48 -16.08
C ASP A 5 21.88 13.16 -14.66
N ILE A 6 20.75 12.45 -14.53
CA ILE A 6 20.23 12.07 -13.23
C ILE A 6 21.31 11.22 -12.55
N PRO A 7 21.85 11.61 -11.37
CA PRO A 7 22.96 10.88 -10.79
C PRO A 7 22.49 9.54 -10.24
N SER A 8 23.38 8.54 -10.26
CA SER A 8 23.16 7.30 -9.52
C SER A 8 23.27 7.56 -8.02
N ILE A 9 22.46 6.89 -7.22
CA ILE A 9 22.45 7.03 -5.76
C ILE A 9 22.78 5.71 -5.08
N LYS A 10 23.41 5.74 -3.90
CA LYS A 10 23.55 4.57 -3.03
C LYS A 10 22.47 4.60 -1.97
N VAL A 11 21.75 3.51 -1.81
CA VAL A 11 20.71 3.34 -0.78
C VAL A 11 21.05 2.15 0.09
N ASN A 12 21.02 2.35 1.40
CA ASN A 12 21.18 1.27 2.37
C ASN A 12 19.79 0.73 2.72
N PHE A 13 19.54 -0.54 2.41
CA PHE A 13 18.27 -1.24 2.65
C PHE A 13 18.25 -1.99 3.99
N GLY A 14 19.17 -1.67 4.90
CA GLY A 14 19.30 -2.33 6.20
C GLY A 14 19.84 -3.75 6.01
N ASN A 15 18.96 -4.75 6.10
CA ASN A 15 19.35 -6.17 6.07
C ASN A 15 19.92 -6.60 4.72
N ASP A 16 19.53 -5.95 3.62
CA ASP A 16 20.03 -6.26 2.27
C ASP A 16 21.29 -5.45 1.91
N GLY A 17 21.80 -4.61 2.82
CA GLY A 17 23.02 -3.82 2.61
C GLY A 17 22.87 -2.60 1.71
N GLU A 18 24.00 -2.08 1.22
CA GLU A 18 24.04 -0.92 0.31
C GLU A 18 23.91 -1.35 -1.16
N HIS A 19 22.99 -0.69 -1.88
CA HIS A 19 22.75 -0.92 -3.30
C HIS A 19 22.94 0.37 -4.09
N LEU A 20 23.61 0.26 -5.24
CA LEU A 20 23.70 1.34 -6.20
C LEU A 20 22.45 1.33 -7.09
N ILE A 21 21.70 2.43 -7.09
CA ILE A 21 20.52 2.61 -7.93
C ILE A 21 20.88 3.55 -9.06
N GLN A 22 20.72 3.07 -10.28
CA GLN A 22 20.96 3.82 -11.50
C GLN A 22 19.63 4.36 -12.07
N PRO A 23 19.66 5.49 -12.80
CA PRO A 23 18.50 5.97 -13.54
C PRO A 23 18.02 4.93 -14.55
N ILE A 24 16.70 4.85 -14.72
CA ILE A 24 16.07 4.02 -15.74
C ILE A 24 15.31 4.91 -16.73
N GLY A 25 15.49 4.63 -18.02
CA GLY A 25 14.67 5.19 -19.09
C GLY A 25 13.41 4.36 -19.27
N ILE A 26 12.25 4.99 -19.21
CA ILE A 26 10.95 4.36 -19.45
C ILE A 26 10.33 5.01 -20.68
N GLN A 27 9.96 4.18 -21.65
CA GLN A 27 9.11 4.59 -22.77
C GLN A 27 7.65 4.36 -22.44
N PHE A 28 6.80 5.33 -22.79
CA PHE A 28 5.36 5.23 -22.62
C PHE A 28 4.64 5.66 -23.90
N PRO A 29 3.53 4.99 -24.25
CA PRO A 29 2.74 5.38 -25.41
C PRO A 29 2.07 6.73 -25.17
N ALA A 30 2.24 7.64 -26.12
CA ALA A 30 1.50 8.88 -26.23
C ALA A 30 0.48 8.75 -27.38
N LYS A 31 -0.48 9.69 -27.45
CA LYS A 31 -1.62 9.63 -28.38
C LYS A 31 -1.21 9.40 -29.86
N TYR A 32 -0.05 9.88 -30.28
CA TYR A 32 0.46 9.75 -31.65
C TYR A 32 1.96 9.40 -31.74
N SER A 33 2.62 9.05 -30.63
CA SER A 33 4.07 8.81 -30.57
C SER A 33 4.46 8.06 -29.29
N TYR A 34 5.76 7.92 -29.03
CA TYR A 34 6.29 7.47 -27.75
C TYR A 34 7.00 8.62 -27.04
N GLY A 35 6.78 8.75 -25.74
CA GLY A 35 7.57 9.61 -24.87
C GLY A 35 8.60 8.76 -24.11
N THR A 36 9.78 9.32 -23.85
CA THR A 36 10.79 8.72 -22.99
C THR A 36 10.98 9.61 -21.77
N VAL A 37 11.02 9.01 -20.58
CA VAL A 37 11.40 9.70 -19.33
C VAL A 37 12.50 8.92 -18.64
N GLU A 38 13.54 9.62 -18.21
CA GLU A 38 14.55 9.07 -17.32
C GLU A 38 14.23 9.46 -15.88
N ARG A 39 14.35 8.50 -14.96
CA ARG A 39 14.16 8.72 -13.53
C ARG A 39 14.88 7.67 -12.70
N LEU A 40 15.19 8.00 -11.45
CA LEU A 40 15.53 6.97 -10.47
C LEU A 40 14.27 6.16 -10.11
N PRO A 41 14.35 4.81 -10.03
CA PRO A 41 13.22 3.96 -9.68
C PRO A 41 12.94 3.94 -8.17
N VAL A 42 12.89 5.11 -7.53
CA VAL A 42 12.62 5.26 -6.09
C VAL A 42 11.59 6.35 -5.84
N ILE A 43 10.80 6.18 -4.78
CA ILE A 43 9.86 7.19 -4.28
C ILE A 43 9.97 7.25 -2.76
N LEU A 44 9.77 8.43 -2.17
CA LEU A 44 9.65 8.56 -0.71
C LEU A 44 8.40 7.82 -0.25
N SER A 45 8.56 6.94 0.74
CA SER A 45 7.49 6.06 1.23
C SER A 45 7.35 6.04 2.75
N TRP A 46 7.72 7.13 3.44
CA TRP A 46 7.43 7.28 4.88
C TRP A 46 5.94 7.24 5.19
N ALA A 47 5.13 7.84 4.31
CA ALA A 47 3.68 7.75 4.34
C ALA A 47 3.21 7.27 2.97
N SER A 48 2.38 6.23 2.98
CA SER A 48 1.80 5.63 1.79
C SER A 48 0.31 5.41 1.97
N THR A 49 -0.42 5.40 0.86
CA THR A 49 -1.86 5.14 0.91
C THR A 49 -2.13 3.67 1.16
N VAL A 50 -3.24 3.36 1.83
CA VAL A 50 -3.65 1.97 2.11
C VAL A 50 -3.71 1.13 0.82
N HIS A 51 -4.19 1.72 -0.28
CA HIS A 51 -4.22 1.07 -1.59
C HIS A 51 -2.83 0.65 -2.11
N LYS A 52 -1.80 1.49 -1.91
CA LYS A 52 -0.43 1.15 -2.33
C LYS A 52 0.20 0.07 -1.45
N MET A 53 -0.28 -0.08 -0.21
CA MET A 53 0.21 -1.06 0.75
C MET A 53 -0.50 -2.42 0.66
N GLN A 54 -1.49 -2.57 -0.23
CA GLN A 54 -2.23 -3.81 -0.36
C GLN A 54 -1.30 -4.95 -0.80
N GLY A 55 -1.28 -6.03 -0.02
CA GLY A 55 -0.38 -7.17 -0.25
C GLY A 55 1.02 -7.02 0.35
N CYS A 56 1.38 -5.84 0.86
CA CYS A 56 2.63 -5.64 1.60
C CYS A 56 2.51 -6.22 3.01
N THR A 57 3.67 -6.51 3.62
CA THR A 57 3.77 -6.87 5.04
C THR A 57 4.85 -6.00 5.66
N VAL A 58 4.53 -5.34 6.77
CA VAL A 58 5.43 -4.43 7.49
C VAL A 58 5.54 -4.82 8.96
N ASP A 59 6.72 -4.59 9.54
CA ASP A 59 6.96 -4.87 10.96
C ASP A 59 6.37 -3.79 11.86
N TYR A 60 6.46 -2.53 11.42
CA TYR A 60 5.97 -1.36 12.15
C TYR A 60 5.17 -0.43 11.24
N ALA A 61 4.05 0.08 11.72
CA ALA A 61 3.29 1.12 11.03
C ALA A 61 2.50 1.98 12.01
N VAL A 62 2.41 3.27 11.66
CA VAL A 62 1.41 4.19 12.21
C VAL A 62 0.24 4.24 11.22
N VAL A 63 -0.96 3.89 11.67
CA VAL A 63 -2.16 3.81 10.83
C VAL A 63 -3.17 4.83 11.32
N TYR A 64 -3.55 5.76 10.43
CA TYR A 64 -4.61 6.72 10.71
C TYR A 64 -6.00 6.11 10.44
N LEU A 65 -6.88 6.08 11.45
CA LEU A 65 -8.25 5.55 11.37
C LEU A 65 -9.32 6.56 11.78
N GLY A 66 -9.06 7.86 11.56
CA GLY A 66 -10.04 8.90 11.85
C GLY A 66 -11.15 9.04 10.80
N SER A 67 -11.90 10.14 10.89
CA SER A 67 -13.11 10.44 10.11
C SER A 67 -12.91 10.44 8.58
N ARG A 68 -11.66 10.60 8.12
CA ARG A 68 -11.27 10.56 6.71
C ARG A 68 -11.04 9.14 6.19
N THR A 69 -11.49 8.08 6.86
CA THR A 69 -11.39 6.72 6.30
C THR A 69 -12.41 6.56 5.17
N PHE A 70 -11.94 6.41 3.92
CA PHE A 70 -12.72 6.75 2.72
C PHE A 70 -13.47 5.57 2.07
N ALA A 71 -13.16 4.31 2.39
CA ALA A 71 -13.90 3.18 1.83
C ALA A 71 -14.01 1.96 2.78
N ALA A 72 -15.10 1.23 2.60
CA ALA A 72 -15.39 0.02 3.33
C ALA A 72 -14.27 -1.03 3.12
N GLY A 73 -13.81 -1.66 4.20
CA GLY A 73 -12.69 -2.61 4.18
C GLY A 73 -11.28 -2.02 4.18
N GLN A 74 -11.10 -0.70 3.99
CA GLN A 74 -9.77 -0.08 4.01
C GLN A 74 -9.08 -0.19 5.37
N ALA A 75 -9.83 -0.03 6.47
CA ALA A 75 -9.27 -0.19 7.81
C ALA A 75 -8.71 -1.61 8.02
N TYR A 76 -9.44 -2.63 7.57
CA TYR A 76 -8.96 -4.01 7.59
C TYR A 76 -7.69 -4.18 6.75
N VAL A 77 -7.66 -3.64 5.52
CA VAL A 77 -6.47 -3.72 4.67
C VAL A 77 -5.27 -3.09 5.37
N ALA A 78 -5.43 -1.89 5.95
CA ALA A 78 -4.36 -1.17 6.63
C ALA A 78 -3.83 -1.93 7.85
N LEU A 79 -4.74 -2.37 8.74
CA LEU A 79 -4.39 -3.08 9.97
C LEU A 79 -3.74 -4.44 9.68
N SER A 80 -4.25 -5.18 8.70
CA SER A 80 -3.74 -6.51 8.34
C SER A 80 -2.36 -6.51 7.68
N ARG A 81 -1.75 -5.34 7.43
CA ARG A 81 -0.37 -5.27 6.89
C ARG A 81 0.68 -5.42 7.99
N VAL A 82 0.34 -5.14 9.25
CA VAL A 82 1.30 -5.16 10.36
C VAL A 82 1.37 -6.55 10.97
N LYS A 83 2.58 -7.11 11.10
CA LYS A 83 2.77 -8.50 11.55
C LYS A 83 2.36 -8.75 13.01
N SER A 84 2.48 -7.74 13.87
CA SER A 84 2.21 -7.89 15.30
C SER A 84 1.54 -6.64 15.89
N PRO A 85 0.68 -6.79 16.93
CA PRO A 85 0.07 -5.66 17.61
C PRO A 85 1.10 -4.68 18.21
N ASN A 86 2.25 -5.18 18.67
CA ASN A 86 3.32 -4.36 19.23
C ASN A 86 3.97 -3.42 18.18
N GLY A 87 3.87 -3.77 16.89
CA GLY A 87 4.35 -2.94 15.80
C GLY A 87 3.32 -1.95 15.26
N LEU A 88 2.09 -1.96 15.79
CA LEU A 88 0.99 -1.15 15.31
C LEU A 88 0.74 0.02 16.25
N GLN A 89 0.76 1.23 15.71
CA GLN A 89 0.23 2.42 16.36
C GLN A 89 -0.98 2.92 15.56
N VAL A 90 -2.10 3.16 16.25
CA VAL A 90 -3.30 3.72 15.63
C VAL A 90 -3.40 5.20 16.01
N GLU A 91 -3.49 6.06 15.00
CA GLU A 91 -3.72 7.49 15.16
C GLU A 91 -5.14 7.86 14.78
N GLU A 92 -5.84 8.51 15.73
CA GLU A 92 -7.29 8.68 15.70
C GLU A 92 -8.07 7.37 15.54
N LEU A 93 -9.31 7.37 15.98
CA LEU A 93 -10.18 6.22 15.83
C LEU A 93 -11.63 6.68 15.78
N ASP A 94 -12.20 6.65 14.58
CA ASP A 94 -13.64 6.78 14.42
C ASP A 94 -14.26 5.38 14.45
N CYS A 95 -14.63 4.92 15.66
CA CYS A 95 -15.22 3.60 15.85
C CYS A 95 -16.48 3.38 15.00
N SER A 96 -17.24 4.43 14.68
CA SER A 96 -18.44 4.30 13.84
C SER A 96 -18.14 3.66 12.48
N LYS A 97 -16.94 3.89 11.94
CA LYS A 97 -16.50 3.34 10.66
C LYS A 97 -16.07 1.88 10.72
N LEU A 98 -15.90 1.32 11.92
CA LEU A 98 -15.48 -0.06 12.15
C LEU A 98 -16.61 -0.93 12.69
N THR A 99 -17.51 -0.33 13.47
CA THR A 99 -18.49 -1.07 14.28
C THR A 99 -19.92 -0.98 13.78
N ASP A 100 -20.16 -0.35 12.62
CA ASP A 100 -21.50 -0.37 12.05
C ASP A 100 -21.94 -1.84 11.84
N ILE A 101 -23.10 -2.17 12.43
CA ILE A 101 -23.69 -3.52 12.48
C ILE A 101 -24.00 -4.04 11.06
N THR A 102 -24.05 -3.14 10.08
CA THR A 102 -24.26 -3.47 8.67
C THR A 102 -22.97 -4.00 8.04
N PRO A 103 -22.98 -5.21 7.45
CA PRO A 103 -21.83 -5.76 6.75
C PRO A 103 -21.27 -4.80 5.70
N CYS A 104 -19.96 -4.64 5.70
CA CYS A 104 -19.21 -3.84 4.72
C CYS A 104 -19.53 -4.23 3.26
N ASN A 105 -19.86 -5.50 3.01
CA ASN A 105 -20.30 -6.01 1.72
C ASN A 105 -21.14 -7.29 1.93
N THR A 106 -22.45 -7.21 1.66
CA THR A 106 -23.39 -8.33 1.81
C THR A 106 -23.19 -9.43 0.79
N ASP A 107 -22.77 -9.11 -0.43
CA ASP A 107 -22.54 -10.09 -1.49
C ASP A 107 -21.30 -10.95 -1.16
N ALA A 108 -20.25 -10.30 -0.64
CA ALA A 108 -19.06 -11.00 -0.17
C ALA A 108 -19.37 -11.92 1.02
N LEU A 109 -20.26 -11.50 1.93
CA LEU A 109 -20.70 -12.32 3.05
C LEU A 109 -21.50 -13.54 2.56
N ALA A 110 -22.48 -13.33 1.68
CA ALA A 110 -23.27 -14.41 1.09
C ALA A 110 -22.39 -15.45 0.37
N GLU A 111 -21.34 -15.00 -0.32
CA GLU A 111 -20.38 -15.88 -0.98
C GLU A 111 -19.50 -16.65 0.02
N MET A 112 -19.12 -16.04 1.15
CA MET A 112 -18.41 -16.73 2.22
C MET A 112 -19.29 -17.80 2.89
N ASP A 113 -20.55 -17.48 3.19
CA ASP A 113 -21.51 -18.42 3.77
C ASP A 113 -21.76 -19.60 2.84
N ARG A 114 -21.93 -19.34 1.53
CA ARG A 114 -22.05 -20.38 0.50
C ARG A 114 -20.85 -21.32 0.51
N LYS A 115 -19.62 -20.79 0.62
CA LYS A 115 -18.39 -21.60 0.66
C LYS A 115 -18.28 -22.43 1.92
N GLN A 116 -18.61 -21.87 3.08
CA GLN A 116 -18.59 -22.61 4.36
C GLN A 116 -19.59 -23.77 4.36
N ALA A 117 -20.79 -23.58 3.80
CA ALA A 117 -21.80 -24.64 3.71
C ALA A 117 -21.40 -25.83 2.82
N HIS A 118 -20.44 -25.66 1.90
CA HIS A 118 -19.97 -26.69 0.97
C HIS A 118 -18.56 -27.20 1.30
N MET A 119 -17.96 -26.79 2.43
CA MET A 119 -16.63 -27.24 2.83
C MET A 119 -16.75 -28.63 3.51
N PRO A 120 -16.08 -29.67 2.99
CA PRO A 120 -16.06 -30.98 3.65
C PRO A 120 -15.37 -30.88 5.02
N THR A 121 -15.93 -31.57 6.01
CA THR A 121 -15.46 -31.60 7.41
C THR A 121 -14.27 -32.52 7.61
#